data_AF-A0A1Y1Q1H7-F1
#
_entry.id   AF-A0A1Y1Q1H7-F1
#
_cell.length_a   1.000
_cell.length_b   1.000
_cell.length_c   1.000
_cell.angle_alpha   90.00
_cell.angle_beta   90.00
_cell.angle_gamma   90.00
#
_symmetry.space_group_name_H-M   'P 1'
#
loop_
_entity.id
_entity.type
_entity.pdbx_description
1 polymer ?
#
loop_
_entity_poly.entity_id
_entity_poly.type
_entity_poly.pdbx_seq_one_letter_code
_entity_poly.pdbx_strand_id
1 'polypeptide(L)'
;MKKTILSAEESYSFADYFKLVVYVEDLLEYFGYAFRREKITLPQSTLALPRLADLKLRLEENLPYISMTSEAARREFLLAPVLMEVVHYTH
;
A
#
# COMPACT_ATOMS: atom_id res chain seq x y z
N MET A 1 8.71 -24.43 -14.25
CA MET A 1 7.53 -24.65 -15.13
C MET A 1 6.55 -23.54 -14.84
N LYS A 2 6.05 -22.83 -15.86
CA LYS A 2 5.13 -21.69 -15.67
C LYS A 2 3.81 -22.22 -15.11
N LYS A 3 3.49 -21.89 -13.85
CA LYS A 3 2.20 -22.25 -13.24
C LYS A 3 1.10 -21.52 -14.02
N THR A 4 0.16 -22.24 -14.62
CA THR A 4 -0.96 -21.63 -15.34
C THR A 4 -1.92 -21.04 -14.32
N ILE A 5 -1.89 -19.72 -14.14
CA ILE A 5 -2.75 -19.00 -13.17
C ILE A 5 -4.08 -18.61 -13.81
N LEU A 6 -4.07 -18.25 -15.10
CA LEU A 6 -5.26 -17.87 -15.87
C LEU A 6 -5.46 -18.82 -17.04
N SER A 7 -6.71 -19.20 -17.30
CA SER A 7 -7.12 -19.95 -18.48
C SER A 7 -7.36 -19.00 -19.65
N ALA A 8 -6.86 -19.35 -20.84
CA ALA A 8 -7.12 -18.57 -22.05
C ALA A 8 -8.56 -18.71 -22.57
N GLU A 9 -9.30 -19.72 -22.09
CA GLU A 9 -10.69 -19.98 -22.47
C GLU A 9 -11.71 -19.30 -21.54
N GLU A 10 -11.23 -18.69 -20.44
CA GLU A 10 -12.08 -17.99 -19.48
C GLU A 10 -11.98 -16.47 -19.66
N SER A 11 -13.13 -15.79 -19.58
CA SER A 11 -13.17 -14.34 -19.41
C SER A 11 -13.12 -14.00 -17.93
N TYR A 12 -12.18 -13.14 -17.53
CA TYR A 12 -12.06 -12.67 -16.15
C TYR A 12 -12.53 -11.22 -16.02
N SER A 13 -13.25 -10.94 -14.94
CA SER A 13 -13.49 -9.58 -14.45
C SER A 13 -12.50 -9.24 -13.33
N PHE A 14 -12.42 -7.95 -12.95
CA PHE A 14 -11.60 -7.55 -11.80
C PHE A 14 -12.07 -8.20 -10.48
N ALA A 15 -13.36 -8.55 -10.37
CA ALA A 15 -13.87 -9.21 -9.17
C ALA A 15 -13.32 -10.65 -9.01
N ASP A 16 -13.00 -11.31 -10.12
CA ASP A 16 -12.48 -12.69 -10.10
C ASP A 16 -11.06 -12.77 -9.54
N TYR A 17 -10.30 -11.66 -9.58
CA TYR A 17 -9.00 -11.54 -8.92
C TYR A 17 -9.05 -11.98 -7.44
N PHE A 18 -10.09 -11.58 -6.71
CA PHE A 18 -10.23 -11.91 -5.29
C PHE A 18 -10.57 -13.39 -5.04
N LYS A 19 -10.99 -14.12 -6.08
CA LYS A 19 -11.24 -15.57 -6.03
C LYS A 19 -10.00 -16.37 -6.38
N LEU A 20 -9.02 -15.76 -7.07
CA LEU A 20 -7.75 -16.39 -7.36
C LEU A 20 -6.98 -16.52 -6.04
N VAL A 21 -6.94 -17.73 -5.48
CA VAL A 21 -6.14 -18.04 -4.28
C VAL A 21 -4.67 -18.16 -4.70
N VAL A 22 -4.06 -17.04 -5.07
CA VAL A 22 -2.68 -16.94 -5.54
C VAL A 22 -1.92 -15.88 -4.76
N TYR A 23 -0.63 -16.15 -4.51
CA TYR A 23 0.26 -15.14 -3.96
C TYR A 23 0.52 -14.04 -5.01
N VAL A 24 0.67 -12.80 -4.57
CA VAL A 24 0.91 -11.65 -5.46
C VAL A 24 2.21 -11.85 -6.25
N GLU A 25 3.23 -12.43 -5.60
CA GLU A 25 4.50 -12.76 -6.21
C GLU A 25 4.34 -13.78 -7.37
N ASP A 26 3.56 -14.85 -7.18
CA ASP A 26 3.24 -15.84 -8.22
C ASP A 26 2.52 -15.18 -9.42
N LEU A 27 1.58 -14.29 -9.14
CA LEU A 27 0.81 -13.59 -10.16
C LEU A 27 1.69 -12.66 -10.99
N LEU A 28 2.55 -11.89 -10.34
CA LEU A 28 3.49 -11.00 -11.01
C LEU A 28 4.45 -11.79 -11.90
N GLU A 29 4.99 -12.91 -11.41
CA GLU A 29 5.86 -13.79 -12.18
C GLU A 29 5.16 -14.37 -13.42
N TYR A 30 3.89 -14.77 -13.29
CA TYR A 30 3.09 -15.25 -14.43
C TYR A 30 3.04 -14.23 -15.59
N PHE A 31 2.92 -12.94 -15.25
CA PHE A 31 2.94 -11.83 -16.20
C PHE A 31 4.34 -11.35 -16.60
N GLY A 32 5.41 -12.01 -16.12
CA GLY A 32 6.80 -11.67 -16.43
C GLY A 32 7.36 -10.51 -15.60
N TYR A 33 6.72 -10.15 -14.50
CA TYR A 33 7.19 -9.15 -13.55
C TYR A 33 7.81 -9.81 -12.32
N ALA A 34 8.68 -9.07 -11.63
CA ALA A 34 9.26 -9.50 -10.36
C ALA A 34 8.91 -8.51 -9.26
N PHE A 35 8.46 -9.02 -8.12
CA PHE A 35 8.29 -8.21 -6.93
C PHE A 35 9.60 -8.15 -6.15
N ARG A 36 10.09 -6.94 -5.86
CA ARG A 36 11.30 -6.75 -5.06
C ARG A 36 10.98 -5.92 -3.81
N ARG A 37 11.36 -6.44 -2.65
CA ARG A 37 11.38 -5.68 -1.40
C ARG A 37 12.80 -5.19 -1.16
N GLU A 38 13.05 -3.95 -1.53
CA GLU A 38 14.35 -3.30 -1.37
C GLU A 38 14.21 -2.05 -0.50
N LYS A 39 15.23 -1.76 0.29
CA LYS A 39 15.32 -0.48 1.00
C LYS A 39 15.72 0.58 -0.02
N ILE A 40 14.83 1.53 -0.27
CA ILE A 40 15.12 2.67 -1.16
C ILE A 40 15.52 3.89 -0.33
N THR A 41 16.55 4.59 -0.78
CA THR A 41 16.93 5.89 -0.23
C THR A 41 16.19 6.95 -1.03
N LEU A 42 15.16 7.55 -0.43
CA LEU A 42 14.41 8.62 -1.05
C LEU A 42 15.12 9.97 -0.85
N PRO A 43 15.16 10.85 -1.87
CA PRO A 43 15.66 12.21 -1.72
C PRO A 43 14.96 12.90 -0.54
N GLN A 44 15.74 13.53 0.33
CA GLN A 44 15.21 14.29 1.45
C GLN A 44 14.97 15.74 1.01
N SER A 45 13.84 16.30 1.42
CA SER A 45 13.56 17.72 1.21
C SER A 45 14.12 18.54 2.37
N THR A 46 14.63 19.73 2.06
CA THR A 46 14.97 20.75 3.07
C THR A 46 13.82 21.72 3.34
N LEU A 47 12.65 21.50 2.72
CA LEU A 47 11.47 22.32 2.97
C LEU A 47 11.07 22.19 4.44
N ALA A 48 10.73 23.33 5.04
CA ALA A 48 10.08 23.31 6.34
C ALA A 48 8.69 22.69 6.18
N LEU A 49 8.41 21.63 6.94
CA LEU A 49 7.11 20.98 7.02
C LEU A 49 6.58 21.15 8.45
N PRO A 50 6.03 22.33 8.82
CA PRO A 50 5.69 22.63 10.22
C PRO A 50 4.72 21.62 10.85
N ARG A 51 3.83 21.01 10.06
CA ARG A 51 2.80 20.07 10.51
C ARG A 51 3.31 18.64 10.65
N LEU A 52 4.52 18.35 10.16
CA LEU A 52 5.05 16.98 10.15
C LEU A 52 5.27 16.44 11.57
N ALA A 53 5.77 17.29 12.48
CA ALA A 53 5.98 16.89 13.88
C ALA A 53 4.65 16.52 14.55
N ASP A 54 3.61 17.35 14.35
CA ASP A 54 2.28 17.13 14.90
C ASP A 54 1.58 15.92 14.27
N LEU A 55 1.77 15.68 12.96
CA LEU A 55 1.30 14.45 12.32
C LEU A 55 1.96 13.23 12.96
N LYS A 56 3.28 13.25 13.12
CA LYS A 56 4.02 12.14 13.71
C LYS A 56 3.53 11.83 15.13
N LEU A 57 3.42 12.86 15.98
CA LEU A 57 2.96 12.70 17.35
C LEU A 57 1.56 12.07 17.41
N ARG A 58 0.60 12.59 16.63
CA ARG A 58 -0.76 12.03 16.57
C ARG A 58 -0.79 10.57 16.10
N LEU A 59 0.04 10.21 15.12
CA LEU A 59 0.13 8.84 14.65
C LEU A 59 0.69 7.92 15.74
N GLU A 60 1.74 8.34 16.45
CA GLU A 60 2.34 7.58 17.55
C GLU A 60 1.38 7.42 18.74
N GLU A 61 0.62 8.46 19.09
CA GLU A 61 -0.40 8.42 20.15
C GLU A 61 -1.57 7.50 19.81
N ASN A 62 -2.00 7.49 18.55
CA ASN A 62 -3.15 6.69 18.12
C ASN A 62 -2.79 5.21 17.88
N LEU A 63 -1.53 4.91 17.54
CA LEU A 63 -1.10 3.58 17.12
C LEU A 63 -1.49 2.45 18.10
N PRO A 64 -1.38 2.61 19.44
CA PRO A 64 -1.78 1.56 20.40
C PRO A 64 -3.28 1.26 20.41
N TYR A 65 -4.11 2.20 19.94
CA TYR A 65 -5.57 2.12 20.01
C TYR A 65 -6.20 1.69 18.68
N ILE A 66 -5.41 1.58 17.60
CA ILE A 66 -5.89 1.20 16.28
C ILE A 66 -5.70 -0.30 16.05
N SER A 67 -6.76 -0.97 15.61
CA SER A 67 -6.65 -2.34 15.13
C SER A 67 -5.82 -2.41 13.84
N MET A 68 -4.61 -2.94 13.95
CA MET A 68 -3.73 -3.18 12.80
C MET A 68 -4.20 -4.34 11.91
N THR A 69 -5.24 -5.10 12.29
CA THR A 69 -5.81 -6.18 11.46
C THR A 69 -6.97 -5.69 10.59
N SER A 70 -7.68 -4.63 10.99
CA SER A 70 -8.74 -4.01 10.19
C SER A 70 -8.17 -3.09 9.10
N GLU A 71 -8.49 -3.38 7.83
CA GLU A 71 -8.09 -2.54 6.70
C GLU A 71 -8.71 -1.14 6.77
N ALA A 72 -10.00 -1.05 7.12
CA ALA A 72 -10.68 0.23 7.31
C ALA A 72 -10.00 1.08 8.39
N ALA A 73 -9.67 0.49 9.55
CA ALA A 73 -9.03 1.22 10.63
C ALA A 73 -7.63 1.72 10.24
N ARG A 74 -6.81 0.89 9.58
CA ARG A 74 -5.51 1.33 9.06
C ARG A 74 -5.67 2.46 8.03
N ARG A 75 -6.64 2.34 7.12
CA ARG A 75 -6.85 3.32 6.06
C ARG A 75 -7.27 4.68 6.60
N GLU A 76 -8.20 4.69 7.55
CA GLU A 76 -8.80 5.93 8.06
C GLU A 76 -7.89 6.62 9.08
N PHE A 77 -7.28 5.87 9.99
CA PHE A 77 -6.55 6.46 11.11
C PHE A 77 -5.03 6.59 10.90
N LEU A 78 -4.45 5.85 9.93
CA LEU A 78 -3.02 5.93 9.63
C LEU A 78 -2.76 6.52 8.25
N LEU A 79 -3.42 6.01 7.20
CA LEU A 79 -3.12 6.43 5.83
C LEU A 79 -3.75 7.78 5.46
N ALA A 80 -5.03 7.98 5.75
CA ALA A 80 -5.73 9.21 5.37
C ALA A 80 -5.06 10.48 5.93
N PRO A 81 -4.63 10.55 7.21
CA PRO A 81 -3.92 11.71 7.73
C PRO A 81 -2.63 12.03 6.98
N VAL A 82 -1.85 11.02 6.60
CA VAL A 82 -0.61 11.20 5.82
C VAL A 82 -0.93 11.76 4.43
N LEU A 83 -1.94 11.21 3.76
CA LEU A 83 -2.36 11.68 2.43
C LEU A 83 -2.83 13.14 2.47
N MET A 84 -3.54 13.55 3.53
CA MET A 84 -3.97 14.93 3.70
C MET A 84 -2.79 15.90 3.87
N GLU A 85 -1.74 15.49 4.59
CA GLU A 85 -0.51 16.30 4.68
C GLU A 85 0.22 16.37 3.33
N VAL A 86 0.27 15.27 2.55
CA VAL A 86 0.86 15.29 1.21
C VAL A 86 0.15 16.32 0.33
N VAL A 87 -1.19 16.27 0.25
CA VAL A 87 -1.97 17.25 -0.52
C VAL A 87 -1.68 18.69 -0.09
N HIS A 88 -1.58 18.94 1.23
CA HIS A 88 -1.25 20.27 1.75
C HIS A 88 0.10 20.80 1.28
N TYR A 89 1.09 19.94 1.06
CA TYR A 89 2.45 20.35 0.65
C TYR A 89 2.70 20.26 -0.86
N THR A 90 1.83 19.62 -1.63
CA THR A 90 2.01 19.42 -3.08
C THR A 90 1.00 20.13 -3.98
N HIS A 91 -0.01 20.78 -3.41
CA HIS A 91 -0.97 21.62 -4.14
C HIS A 91 -0.51 23.09 -4.10
#